data_AF-A0A973YRJ8-F1
#
_entry.id   AF-A0A973YRJ8-F1
#
_cell.length_a   1.000
_cell.length_b   1.000
_cell.length_c   1.000
_cell.angle_alpha   90.00
_cell.angle_beta   90.00
_cell.angle_gamma   90.00
#
_symmetry.space_group_name_H-M   'P 1'
#
loop_
_entity.id
_entity.type
_entity.pdbx_description
1 polymer ?
#
loop_
_entity_poly.entity_id
_entity_poly.type
_entity_poly.pdbx_seq_one_letter_code
_entity_poly.pdbx_strand_id
1 'polypeptide(L)'
;MSLPTMLYADHLNVLQNRAVEALARGSFDHLVIPSGTLHYQAFDDRDYPYAVNPQFKAWLPLTRNPGSWIVFTPGARPKLVYLQPFDYWHSVPASPSGDWTTHFDIVIVRTPEEALAHLPDPARSAILGEPQSALGGASGRHYAPNNPAAVIAHLEYHRAFKTPYELAMMREASRIGARAHRAAERAFRAGASEFGIHLVYCQAAGQDANDLPYSNIVAINEHGAVLH
;
A
#
# COMPACT_ATOMS: atom_id res chain seq x y z
N MET A 1 1.85 -24.54 3.99
CA MET A 1 1.42 -23.13 3.86
C MET A 1 2.15 -22.32 4.92
N SER A 2 2.54 -21.08 4.61
CA SER A 2 3.17 -20.20 5.61
C SER A 2 2.13 -19.79 6.68
N LEU A 3 2.55 -19.46 7.91
CA LEU A 3 1.61 -18.96 8.93
C LEU A 3 0.81 -17.73 8.43
N PRO A 4 1.41 -16.74 7.73
CA PRO A 4 0.67 -15.65 7.10
C PRO A 4 -0.44 -16.08 6.13
N THR A 5 -0.17 -17.11 5.31
CA THR A 5 -1.16 -17.68 4.38
C THR A 5 -2.43 -18.10 5.12
N MET A 6 -2.28 -18.78 6.26
CA MET A 6 -3.41 -19.32 7.01
C MET A 6 -4.24 -18.23 7.69
N LEU A 7 -3.65 -17.07 7.98
CA LEU A 7 -4.29 -15.96 8.71
C LEU A 7 -4.95 -14.93 7.79
N TYR A 8 -4.66 -14.95 6.50
CA TYR A 8 -5.08 -13.90 5.58
C TYR A 8 -6.59 -13.89 5.32
N ALA A 9 -7.22 -15.07 5.24
CA ALA A 9 -8.67 -15.18 5.07
C ALA A 9 -9.43 -14.49 6.22
N ASP A 10 -9.02 -14.73 7.46
CA ASP A 10 -9.60 -14.11 8.65
C ASP A 10 -9.37 -12.60 8.67
N HIS A 11 -8.18 -12.17 8.27
CA HIS A 11 -7.87 -10.75 8.12
C HIS A 11 -8.81 -10.06 7.13
N LEU A 12 -9.01 -10.65 5.95
CA LEU A 12 -9.91 -10.08 4.95
C LEU A 12 -11.37 -10.07 5.43
N ASN A 13 -11.82 -11.09 6.15
CA ASN A 13 -13.15 -11.09 6.77
C ASN A 13 -13.32 -9.93 7.76
N VAL A 14 -12.31 -9.66 8.60
CA VAL A 14 -12.33 -8.51 9.52
C VAL A 14 -12.41 -7.19 8.76
N LEU A 15 -11.65 -7.02 7.67
CA LEU A 15 -11.69 -5.79 6.87
C LEU A 15 -13.02 -5.60 6.14
N GLN A 16 -13.58 -6.66 5.56
CA GLN A 16 -14.90 -6.60 4.93
C GLN A 16 -15.97 -6.17 5.92
N ASN A 17 -16.00 -6.75 7.12
CA ASN A 17 -16.97 -6.36 8.16
C ASN A 17 -16.82 -4.89 8.58
N ARG A 18 -15.59 -4.41 8.75
CA ARG A 18 -15.31 -2.99 9.05
C ARG A 18 -15.73 -2.08 7.90
N ALA A 19 -15.53 -2.51 6.65
CA ALA A 19 -15.93 -1.75 5.48
C ALA A 19 -17.46 -1.67 5.33
N VAL A 20 -18.19 -2.75 5.63
CA VAL A 20 -19.67 -2.74 5.66
C VAL A 20 -20.19 -1.68 6.63
N GLU A 21 -19.68 -1.68 7.86
CA GLU A 21 -20.07 -0.69 8.89
C GLU A 21 -19.66 0.74 8.49
N ALA A 22 -18.46 0.93 7.92
CA ALA A 22 -18.01 2.23 7.44
C ALA A 22 -18.91 2.78 6.33
N LEU A 23 -19.28 1.95 5.35
CA LEU A 23 -20.16 2.31 4.25
C LEU A 23 -21.56 2.67 4.74
N ALA A 24 -22.12 1.90 5.68
CA ALA A 24 -23.40 2.19 6.30
C ALA A 24 -23.40 3.57 7.01
N ARG A 25 -22.33 3.90 7.73
CA ARG A 25 -22.17 5.23 8.38
C ARG A 25 -22.04 6.37 7.38
N GLY A 26 -21.45 6.12 6.22
CA GLY A 26 -21.28 7.11 5.16
C GLY A 26 -22.44 7.19 4.17
N SER A 27 -23.46 6.32 4.27
CA SER A 27 -24.56 6.19 3.30
C SER A 27 -24.10 5.86 1.87
N PHE A 28 -23.04 5.04 1.74
CA PHE A 28 -22.48 4.58 0.46
C PHE A 28 -22.74 3.08 0.25
N ASP A 29 -22.77 2.65 -1.01
CA ASP A 29 -22.99 1.25 -1.38
C ASP A 29 -21.66 0.54 -1.70
N HIS A 30 -20.65 1.30 -2.13
CA HIS A 30 -19.37 0.76 -2.59
C HIS A 30 -18.20 1.47 -1.93
N LEU A 31 -17.17 0.70 -1.59
CA LEU A 31 -15.86 1.20 -1.22
C LEU A 31 -14.91 1.03 -2.40
N VAL A 32 -14.29 2.11 -2.84
CA VAL A 32 -13.36 2.13 -3.97
C VAL A 32 -12.05 2.74 -3.50
N ILE A 33 -10.93 2.02 -3.67
CA ILE A 33 -9.64 2.41 -3.12
C ILE A 33 -8.60 2.36 -4.24
N PRO A 34 -8.16 3.50 -4.80
CA PRO A 34 -6.99 3.53 -5.67
C PRO A 34 -5.72 3.20 -4.88
N SER A 35 -4.76 2.54 -5.53
CA SER A 35 -3.43 2.29 -4.97
C SER A 35 -2.56 3.54 -4.90
N GLY A 36 -2.92 4.61 -5.62
CA GLY A 36 -2.14 5.83 -5.77
C GLY A 36 -1.50 5.95 -7.17
N THR A 37 -0.81 7.05 -7.41
CA THR A 37 -0.20 7.38 -8.70
C THR A 37 1.29 7.72 -8.59
N LEU A 38 1.99 7.74 -9.72
CA LEU A 38 3.33 8.31 -9.80
C LEU A 38 3.21 9.84 -9.80
N HIS A 39 4.02 10.48 -8.95
CA HIS A 39 4.13 11.93 -8.90
C HIS A 39 5.39 12.36 -9.63
N TYR A 40 5.31 13.42 -10.43
CA TYR A 40 6.44 13.91 -11.22
C TYR A 40 6.99 15.22 -10.66
N GLN A 41 8.30 15.39 -10.80
CA GLN A 41 8.99 16.60 -10.42
C GLN A 41 8.55 17.76 -11.32
N ALA A 42 8.43 18.95 -10.74
CA ALA A 42 7.93 20.11 -11.47
C ALA A 42 8.85 20.44 -12.65
N PHE A 43 8.29 20.50 -13.85
CA PHE A 43 8.99 20.77 -15.12
C PHE A 43 10.03 19.70 -15.51
N ASP A 44 9.94 18.49 -14.98
CA ASP A 44 10.85 17.37 -15.27
C ASP A 44 10.03 16.10 -15.61
N ASP A 45 10.65 15.13 -16.26
CA ASP A 45 10.06 13.82 -16.57
C ASP A 45 10.39 12.75 -15.51
N ARG A 46 11.16 13.13 -14.49
CA ARG A 46 11.48 12.28 -13.33
C ARG A 46 10.34 12.20 -12.32
N ASP A 47 10.06 10.98 -11.86
CA ASP A 47 9.13 10.72 -10.78
C ASP A 47 9.77 10.87 -9.39
N TYR A 48 8.91 11.04 -8.39
CA TYR A 48 9.23 10.80 -6.98
C TYR A 48 9.07 9.32 -6.65
N PRO A 49 9.75 8.82 -5.61
CA PRO A 49 9.52 7.46 -5.13
C PRO A 49 8.03 7.21 -4.84
N TYR A 50 7.48 6.19 -5.48
CA TYR A 50 6.09 5.80 -5.29
C TYR A 50 5.82 5.32 -3.86
N ALA A 51 4.73 5.81 -3.27
CA ALA A 51 4.20 5.32 -2.00
C ALA A 51 2.75 4.88 -2.17
N VAL A 52 2.48 3.59 -1.95
CA VAL A 52 1.13 3.04 -2.02
C VAL A 52 0.20 3.64 -0.96
N ASN A 53 -1.05 3.90 -1.35
CA ASN A 53 -2.12 4.30 -0.45
C ASN A 53 -2.25 3.32 0.74
N PRO A 54 -2.14 3.79 2.00
CA PRO A 54 -2.29 2.94 3.18
C PRO A 54 -3.63 2.21 3.26
N GLN A 55 -4.71 2.83 2.78
CA GLN A 55 -6.03 2.19 2.72
C GLN A 55 -6.05 1.03 1.73
N PHE A 56 -5.24 1.08 0.65
CA PHE A 56 -5.13 0.01 -0.34
C PHE A 56 -4.33 -1.17 0.20
N LYS A 57 -3.09 -0.92 0.68
CA LYS A 57 -2.21 -1.98 1.21
C LYS A 57 -2.69 -2.59 2.53
N ALA A 58 -3.71 -2.01 3.16
CA ALA A 58 -4.38 -2.64 4.28
C ALA A 58 -5.08 -3.93 3.86
N TRP A 59 -5.59 -4.02 2.63
CA TRP A 59 -6.39 -5.16 2.16
C TRP A 59 -5.54 -6.30 1.60
N LEU A 60 -4.44 -5.98 0.92
CA LEU A 60 -3.64 -6.95 0.18
C LEU A 60 -2.17 -6.52 0.09
N PRO A 61 -1.23 -7.46 -0.08
CA PRO A 61 0.21 -7.21 0.07
C PRO A 61 0.86 -6.66 -1.23
N LEU A 62 0.21 -5.70 -1.90
CA LEU A 62 0.78 -5.00 -3.05
C LEU A 62 1.20 -3.59 -2.68
N THR A 63 2.48 -3.27 -2.92
CA THR A 63 3.07 -1.97 -2.52
C THR A 63 3.76 -1.24 -3.67
N ARG A 64 3.83 -1.83 -4.87
CA ARG A 64 4.56 -1.31 -6.04
C ARG A 64 3.71 -1.31 -7.31
N ASN A 65 2.42 -1.04 -7.17
CA ASN A 65 1.42 -1.19 -8.22
C ASN A 65 0.58 0.10 -8.37
N PRO A 66 1.17 1.21 -8.84
CA PRO A 66 0.41 2.45 -9.07
C PRO A 66 -0.72 2.23 -10.09
N GLY A 67 -1.79 3.02 -9.98
CA GLY A 67 -2.94 3.02 -10.89
C GLY A 67 -3.88 1.82 -10.77
N SER A 68 -3.67 0.94 -9.79
CA SER A 68 -4.56 -0.19 -9.50
C SER A 68 -5.69 0.22 -8.54
N TRP A 69 -6.78 -0.54 -8.51
CA TRP A 69 -7.97 -0.21 -7.70
C TRP A 69 -8.53 -1.43 -6.98
N ILE A 70 -8.93 -1.26 -5.73
CA ILE A 70 -9.80 -2.21 -5.03
C ILE A 70 -11.24 -1.70 -5.12
N VAL A 71 -12.17 -2.60 -5.40
CA VAL A 71 -13.61 -2.37 -5.32
C VAL A 71 -14.20 -3.37 -4.34
N PHE A 72 -14.91 -2.87 -3.34
CA PHE A 72 -15.64 -3.69 -2.39
C PHE A 72 -17.11 -3.25 -2.35
N THR A 73 -18.01 -4.25 -2.41
CA THR A 73 -19.46 -4.07 -2.24
C THR A 73 -19.92 -5.10 -1.21
N PRO A 74 -20.68 -4.70 -0.17
CA PRO A 74 -21.22 -5.63 0.82
C PRO A 74 -21.92 -6.84 0.16
N GLY A 75 -21.58 -8.06 0.59
CA GLY A 75 -22.13 -9.31 0.06
C GLY A 75 -21.49 -9.82 -1.23
N ALA A 76 -20.57 -9.07 -1.84
CA ALA A 76 -19.78 -9.51 -2.98
C ALA A 76 -18.32 -9.79 -2.59
N ARG A 77 -17.64 -10.63 -3.36
CA ARG A 77 -16.19 -10.80 -3.23
C ARG A 77 -15.48 -9.49 -3.63
N PRO A 78 -14.43 -9.06 -2.90
CA PRO A 78 -13.63 -7.90 -3.30
C PRO A 78 -13.02 -8.10 -4.70
N LYS A 79 -13.04 -7.03 -5.50
CA LYS A 79 -12.42 -7.02 -6.83
C LYS A 79 -11.13 -6.21 -6.79
N LEU A 80 -10.10 -6.72 -7.46
CA LEU A 80 -8.87 -5.99 -7.75
C LEU A 80 -8.79 -5.70 -9.25
N VAL A 81 -8.84 -4.43 -9.62
CA VAL A 81 -8.48 -3.96 -10.96
C VAL A 81 -6.97 -3.70 -10.95
N TYR A 82 -6.22 -4.63 -11.54
CA TYR A 82 -4.76 -4.66 -11.51
C TYR A 82 -4.19 -4.04 -12.80
N LEU A 83 -3.61 -2.85 -12.68
CA LEU A 83 -2.94 -2.21 -13.81
C LEU A 83 -1.61 -2.91 -14.06
N GLN A 84 -1.48 -3.50 -15.25
CA GLN A 84 -0.27 -4.15 -15.73
C GLN A 84 0.04 -3.57 -17.12
N PRO A 85 0.70 -2.40 -17.19
CA PRO A 85 1.04 -1.76 -18.45
C PRO A 85 1.84 -2.72 -19.32
N PHE A 86 1.61 -2.65 -20.63
CA PHE A 86 2.35 -3.45 -21.60
C PHE A 86 3.09 -2.50 -22.54
N ASP A 87 4.34 -2.22 -22.19
CA ASP A 87 5.26 -1.43 -23.00
C ASP A 87 6.65 -2.09 -23.01
N TYR A 88 7.54 -1.57 -23.86
CA TYR A 88 8.90 -2.11 -24.03
C TYR A 88 9.94 -1.42 -23.13
N TRP A 89 9.57 -0.38 -22.39
CA TRP A 89 10.45 0.39 -21.53
C TRP A 89 10.53 -0.20 -20.13
N HIS A 90 9.41 -0.74 -19.65
CA HIS A 90 9.26 -1.23 -18.29
C HIS A 90 9.20 -2.76 -18.26
N SER A 91 9.78 -3.34 -17.22
CA SER A 91 9.50 -4.74 -16.92
C SER A 91 8.03 -4.86 -16.57
N VAL A 92 7.30 -5.69 -17.33
CA VAL A 92 5.88 -5.94 -17.11
C VAL A 92 5.71 -6.45 -15.66
N PRO A 93 4.87 -5.81 -14.82
CA PRO A 93 4.63 -6.29 -13.47
C PRO A 93 4.26 -7.77 -13.50
N ALA A 94 4.81 -8.58 -12.61
CA ALA A 94 4.41 -9.99 -12.53
C ALA A 94 2.89 -10.08 -12.34
N SER A 95 2.28 -11.10 -12.92
CA SER A 95 0.88 -11.42 -12.62
C SER A 95 0.72 -11.59 -11.10
N PRO A 96 -0.39 -11.12 -10.51
CA PRO A 96 -0.66 -11.33 -9.09
C PRO A 96 -0.48 -12.79 -8.71
N SER A 97 0.31 -13.05 -7.67
CA SER A 97 0.59 -14.40 -7.20
C SER A 97 0.61 -14.45 -5.68
N GLY A 98 0.42 -15.66 -5.14
CA GLY A 98 0.33 -15.92 -3.70
C GLY A 98 -1.11 -16.14 -3.26
N ASP A 99 -1.26 -16.64 -2.03
CA ASP A 99 -2.53 -17.17 -1.53
C ASP A 99 -3.65 -16.13 -1.45
N TRP A 100 -3.29 -14.86 -1.24
CA TRP A 100 -4.22 -13.73 -1.19
C TRP A 100 -5.05 -13.59 -2.46
N THR A 101 -4.51 -13.99 -3.62
CA THR A 101 -5.17 -13.85 -4.92
C THR A 101 -6.49 -14.62 -5.01
N THR A 102 -6.61 -15.75 -4.30
CA THR A 102 -7.82 -16.59 -4.31
C THR A 102 -9.03 -15.91 -3.66
N HIS A 103 -8.79 -14.84 -2.90
CA HIS A 103 -9.82 -14.09 -2.19
C HIS A 103 -10.36 -12.89 -2.97
N PHE A 104 -9.77 -12.58 -4.13
CA PHE A 104 -10.15 -11.45 -4.96
C PHE A 104 -10.61 -11.91 -6.34
N ASP A 105 -11.60 -11.21 -6.89
CA ASP A 105 -11.86 -11.25 -8.33
C ASP A 105 -10.87 -10.29 -9.00
N ILE A 106 -9.85 -10.84 -9.65
CA ILE A 106 -8.75 -10.05 -10.23
C ILE A 106 -9.01 -9.83 -11.72
N VAL A 107 -9.02 -8.58 -12.15
CA VAL A 107 -9.11 -8.18 -13.56
C VAL A 107 -7.84 -7.41 -13.91
N ILE A 108 -7.16 -7.84 -14.96
CA ILE A 108 -5.96 -7.17 -15.48
C ILE A 108 -6.38 -6.15 -16.52
N VAL A 109 -5.90 -4.92 -16.35
CA VAL A 109 -6.06 -3.82 -17.32
C VAL A 109 -4.70 -3.34 -17.79
N ARG A 110 -4.62 -2.84 -19.03
CA ARG A 110 -3.39 -2.36 -19.66
C ARG A 110 -3.24 -0.85 -19.63
N THR A 111 -4.37 -0.14 -19.59
CA THR A 111 -4.40 1.32 -19.43
C THR A 111 -5.26 1.70 -18.23
N PRO A 112 -5.04 2.88 -17.63
CA PRO A 112 -5.91 3.40 -16.57
C PRO A 112 -7.38 3.47 -17.01
N GLU A 113 -7.66 3.84 -18.26
CA GLU A 113 -9.02 4.05 -18.78
C GLU A 113 -9.84 2.75 -18.81
N GLU A 114 -9.21 1.61 -19.07
CA GLU A 114 -9.87 0.29 -19.04
C GLU A 114 -10.47 -0.04 -17.66
N ALA A 115 -9.93 0.55 -16.57
CA ALA A 115 -10.49 0.37 -15.24
C ALA A 115 -11.94 0.86 -15.13
N LEU A 116 -12.35 1.87 -15.91
CA LEU A 116 -13.68 2.47 -15.87
C LEU A 116 -14.82 1.46 -16.09
N ALA A 117 -14.57 0.41 -16.88
CA ALA A 117 -15.53 -0.66 -17.15
C ALA A 117 -15.76 -1.57 -15.93
N HIS A 118 -14.86 -1.53 -14.94
CA HIS A 118 -14.87 -2.44 -13.79
C HIS A 118 -15.22 -1.75 -12.47
N LEU A 119 -15.31 -0.43 -12.47
CA LEU A 119 -15.69 0.40 -11.32
C LEU A 119 -17.23 0.59 -11.25
N PRO A 120 -17.81 0.68 -10.04
CA PRO A 120 -19.25 0.82 -9.82
C PRO A 120 -19.76 2.27 -10.04
N ASP A 121 -20.98 2.61 -9.66
CA ASP A 121 -21.45 4.00 -9.75
C ASP A 121 -20.64 4.92 -8.81
N PRO A 122 -19.91 5.92 -9.33
CA PRO A 122 -19.14 6.85 -8.49
C PRO A 122 -20.03 7.63 -7.51
N ALA A 123 -21.30 7.92 -7.85
CA ALA A 123 -22.21 8.65 -6.98
C ALA A 123 -22.60 7.87 -5.70
N ARG A 124 -22.49 6.54 -5.74
CA ARG A 124 -22.76 5.63 -4.63
C ARG A 124 -21.49 5.06 -3.99
N SER A 125 -20.32 5.61 -4.37
CA SER A 125 -19.02 5.11 -3.93
C SER A 125 -18.33 6.05 -2.93
N ALA A 126 -17.83 5.48 -1.83
CA ALA A 126 -16.79 6.09 -1.02
C ALA A 126 -15.43 5.81 -1.68
N ILE A 127 -14.79 6.83 -2.22
CA ILE A 127 -13.54 6.73 -2.98
C ILE A 127 -12.39 7.28 -2.11
N LEU A 128 -11.52 6.38 -1.63
CA LEU A 128 -10.50 6.69 -0.63
C LEU A 128 -9.10 6.78 -1.25
N GLY A 129 -8.64 7.99 -1.55
CA GLY A 129 -7.35 8.22 -2.22
C GLY A 129 -6.96 9.68 -2.36
N GLU A 130 -5.80 9.92 -2.97
CA GLU A 130 -5.32 11.26 -3.31
C GLU A 130 -6.05 11.85 -4.53
N PRO A 131 -6.22 13.17 -4.65
CA PRO A 131 -6.88 13.80 -5.81
C PRO A 131 -6.31 13.35 -7.17
N GLN A 132 -5.00 13.10 -7.25
CA GLN A 132 -4.28 12.65 -8.44
C GLN A 132 -4.71 11.25 -8.92
N SER A 133 -5.34 10.45 -8.06
CA SER A 133 -5.94 9.18 -8.46
C SER A 133 -7.25 9.32 -9.23
N ALA A 134 -7.76 10.54 -9.45
CA ALA A 134 -9.00 10.75 -10.18
C ALA A 134 -8.96 10.16 -11.59
N LEU A 135 -10.04 9.48 -12.00
CA LEU A 135 -10.14 8.83 -13.30
C LEU A 135 -11.48 9.15 -13.97
N GLY A 136 -11.50 9.20 -15.30
CA GLY A 136 -12.74 9.25 -16.08
C GLY A 136 -13.40 10.63 -16.20
N GLY A 137 -12.70 11.73 -15.93
CA GLY A 137 -13.24 13.09 -16.01
C GLY A 137 -13.90 13.44 -17.37
N ALA A 138 -13.38 12.90 -18.47
CA ALA A 138 -13.95 13.10 -19.81
C ALA A 138 -15.07 12.11 -20.18
N SER A 139 -15.30 11.06 -19.38
CA SER A 139 -16.20 9.94 -19.68
C SER A 139 -17.62 10.09 -19.11
N GLY A 140 -17.90 11.19 -18.40
CA GLY A 140 -19.15 11.38 -17.66
C GLY A 140 -19.25 10.59 -16.34
N ARG A 141 -18.35 9.62 -16.10
CA ARG A 141 -18.21 8.87 -14.85
C ARG A 141 -16.88 9.25 -14.18
N HIS A 142 -16.91 10.33 -13.41
CA HIS A 142 -15.72 10.89 -12.76
C HIS A 142 -15.51 10.25 -11.38
N TYR A 143 -14.45 9.46 -11.23
CA TYR A 143 -14.03 8.84 -9.97
C TYR A 143 -13.04 9.72 -9.24
N ALA A 144 -13.48 10.90 -8.81
CA ALA A 144 -12.69 11.76 -7.96
C ALA A 144 -12.73 11.24 -6.51
N PRO A 145 -11.58 11.03 -5.83
CA PRO A 145 -11.58 10.67 -4.42
C PRO A 145 -12.32 11.68 -3.56
N ASN A 146 -13.36 11.21 -2.86
CA ASN A 146 -14.25 12.02 -2.04
C ASN A 146 -13.99 11.85 -0.53
N ASN A 147 -13.17 10.86 -0.14
CA ASN A 147 -12.63 10.67 1.21
C ASN A 147 -13.62 10.95 2.35
N PRO A 148 -14.79 10.29 2.40
CA PRO A 148 -15.87 10.70 3.31
C PRO A 148 -15.44 10.52 4.76
N ALA A 149 -15.50 11.60 5.55
CA ALA A 149 -14.93 11.64 6.90
C ALA A 149 -15.46 10.53 7.81
N ALA A 150 -16.76 10.21 7.75
CA ALA A 150 -17.37 9.14 8.54
C ALA A 150 -16.81 7.75 8.19
N VAL A 151 -16.54 7.49 6.90
CA VAL A 151 -15.96 6.23 6.41
C VAL A 151 -14.51 6.14 6.88
N ILE A 152 -13.71 7.19 6.63
CA ILE A 152 -12.29 7.22 7.01
C ILE A 152 -12.13 7.09 8.52
N ALA A 153 -12.87 7.86 9.32
CA ALA A 153 -12.75 7.83 10.78
C ALA A 153 -13.03 6.43 11.34
N HIS A 154 -14.04 5.72 10.81
CA HIS A 154 -14.32 4.35 11.22
C HIS A 154 -13.18 3.39 10.87
N LEU A 155 -12.67 3.44 9.64
CA LEU A 155 -11.60 2.55 9.18
C LEU A 155 -10.28 2.83 9.90
N GLU A 156 -9.89 4.09 10.05
CA GLU A 156 -8.65 4.49 10.72
C GLU A 156 -8.68 4.19 12.22
N TYR A 157 -9.82 4.38 12.91
CA TYR A 157 -9.95 3.94 14.30
C TYR A 157 -9.68 2.43 14.42
N HIS A 158 -10.24 1.63 13.52
CA HIS A 158 -10.09 0.18 13.59
C HIS A 158 -8.71 -0.34 13.17
N ARG A 159 -7.92 0.47 12.44
CA ARG A 159 -6.49 0.18 12.17
C ARG A 159 -5.65 0.14 13.46
N ALA A 160 -6.13 0.69 14.57
CA ALA A 160 -5.48 0.53 15.87
C ALA A 160 -5.43 -0.96 16.31
N PHE A 161 -6.44 -1.75 15.95
CA PHE A 161 -6.62 -3.15 16.36
C PHE A 161 -6.16 -4.11 15.27
N LYS A 162 -4.92 -4.60 15.39
CA LYS A 162 -4.26 -5.45 14.41
C LYS A 162 -4.85 -6.85 14.44
N THR A 163 -5.15 -7.36 13.25
CA THR A 163 -5.49 -8.76 13.03
C THR A 163 -4.28 -9.66 13.31
N PRO A 164 -4.49 -10.97 13.56
CA PRO A 164 -3.38 -11.92 13.67
C PRO A 164 -2.43 -11.92 12.47
N TYR A 165 -2.96 -11.75 11.25
CA TYR A 165 -2.16 -11.59 10.02
C TYR A 165 -1.23 -10.37 10.10
N GLU A 166 -1.77 -9.19 10.44
CA GLU A 166 -0.97 -7.97 10.56
C GLU A 166 0.10 -8.11 11.66
N LEU A 167 -0.23 -8.74 12.80
CA LEU A 167 0.75 -9.03 13.85
C LEU A 167 1.86 -9.98 13.35
N ALA A 168 1.54 -10.97 12.51
CA ALA A 168 2.56 -11.82 11.89
C ALA A 168 3.46 -11.02 10.95
N MET A 169 2.90 -10.11 10.14
CA MET A 169 3.67 -9.21 9.27
C MET A 169 4.57 -8.27 10.07
N MET A 170 4.06 -7.69 11.15
CA MET A 170 4.85 -6.83 12.04
C MET A 170 6.03 -7.59 12.67
N ARG A 171 5.83 -8.83 13.12
CA ARG A 171 6.92 -9.67 13.65
C ARG A 171 7.99 -9.96 12.60
N GLU A 172 7.59 -10.21 11.36
CA GLU A 172 8.55 -10.42 10.27
C GLU A 172 9.34 -9.15 9.94
N ALA A 173 8.68 -8.00 9.91
CA ALA A 173 9.37 -6.71 9.77
C ALA A 173 10.36 -6.46 10.92
N SER A 174 9.97 -6.73 12.17
CA SER A 174 10.87 -6.64 13.32
C SER A 174 12.04 -7.60 13.25
N ARG A 175 11.85 -8.82 12.72
CA ARG A 175 12.93 -9.80 12.52
C ARG A 175 13.98 -9.27 11.55
N ILE A 176 13.56 -8.67 10.43
CA ILE A 176 14.44 -8.05 9.44
C ILE A 176 15.19 -6.87 10.07
N GLY A 177 14.47 -5.94 10.71
CA GLY A 177 15.05 -4.76 11.34
C GLY A 177 16.06 -5.11 12.44
N ALA A 178 15.73 -6.05 13.33
CA ALA A 178 16.65 -6.48 14.39
C ALA A 178 17.95 -7.10 13.84
N ARG A 179 17.88 -7.86 12.74
CA ARG A 179 19.06 -8.38 12.04
C ARG A 179 19.90 -7.22 11.47
N ALA A 180 19.26 -6.25 10.83
CA ALA A 180 19.92 -5.09 10.24
C ALA A 180 20.59 -4.19 11.30
N HIS A 181 19.92 -3.94 12.44
CA HIS A 181 20.51 -3.22 13.58
C HIS A 181 21.74 -3.92 14.16
N ARG A 182 21.74 -5.25 14.27
CA ARG A 182 22.95 -5.99 14.70
C ARG A 182 24.11 -5.83 13.72
N ALA A 183 23.84 -5.72 12.42
CA ALA A 183 24.88 -5.46 11.43
C ALA A 183 25.41 -4.02 11.54
N ALA A 184 24.51 -3.05 11.68
CA ALA A 184 24.85 -1.65 11.92
C ALA A 184 25.69 -1.46 13.19
N GLU A 185 25.35 -2.14 14.29
CA GLU A 185 26.09 -2.09 15.55
C GLU A 185 27.53 -2.64 15.40
N ARG A 186 27.72 -3.73 14.66
CA ARG A 186 29.07 -4.23 14.33
C ARG A 186 29.86 -3.22 13.48
N ALA A 187 29.23 -2.59 12.50
CA ALA A 187 29.87 -1.57 11.67
C ALA A 187 30.29 -0.35 12.51
N PHE A 188 29.42 0.10 13.41
CA PHE A 188 29.73 1.16 14.37
C PHE A 188 30.96 0.82 15.23
N ARG A 189 30.99 -0.38 15.83
CA ARG A 189 32.15 -0.82 16.64
C ARG A 189 33.44 -0.96 15.85
N ALA A 190 33.35 -1.22 14.55
CA ALA A 190 34.49 -1.26 13.65
C ALA A 190 34.97 0.13 13.20
N GLY A 191 34.35 1.22 13.67
CA GLY A 191 34.73 2.59 13.32
C GLY A 191 34.22 3.05 11.95
N ALA A 192 33.16 2.43 11.42
CA ALA A 192 32.53 2.90 10.18
C ALA A 192 31.89 4.28 10.36
N SER A 193 31.83 5.06 9.29
CA SER A 193 31.09 6.33 9.26
C SER A 193 29.58 6.11 9.35
N GLU A 194 28.83 7.16 9.67
CA GLU A 194 27.35 7.14 9.68
C GLU A 194 26.78 6.63 8.35
N PHE A 195 27.31 7.12 7.22
CA PHE A 195 26.92 6.63 5.90
C PHE A 195 27.28 5.16 5.69
N GLY A 196 28.47 4.71 6.12
CA GLY A 196 28.86 3.31 6.03
C GLY A 196 27.96 2.39 6.84
N ILE A 197 27.57 2.81 8.05
CA ILE A 197 26.62 2.10 8.92
C ILE A 197 25.24 2.02 8.26
N HIS A 198 24.76 3.13 7.66
CA HIS A 198 23.52 3.15 6.90
C HIS A 198 23.52 2.11 5.75
N LEU A 199 24.58 2.08 4.94
CA LEU A 199 24.70 1.11 3.85
C LEU A 199 24.69 -0.34 4.36
N VAL A 200 25.42 -0.62 5.45
CA VAL A 200 25.42 -1.95 6.09
C VAL A 200 24.02 -2.33 6.61
N TYR A 201 23.28 -1.37 7.17
CA TYR A 201 21.89 -1.60 7.57
C TYR A 201 21.04 -1.98 6.37
N CYS A 202 21.03 -1.18 5.30
CA CYS A 202 20.22 -1.41 4.11
C CYS A 202 20.53 -2.76 3.46
N GLN A 203 21.82 -3.08 3.32
CA GLN A 203 22.28 -4.39 2.81
C GLN A 203 21.78 -5.55 3.70
N ALA A 204 21.89 -5.42 5.02
CA ALA A 204 21.44 -6.45 5.96
C ALA A 204 19.92 -6.53 6.06
N ALA A 205 19.18 -5.45 5.77
CA ALA A 205 17.73 -5.46 5.64
C ALA A 205 17.29 -6.10 4.31
N GLY A 206 18.11 -5.98 3.26
CA GLY A 206 17.75 -6.34 1.89
C GLY A 206 16.77 -5.31 1.29
N GLN A 207 16.94 -4.05 1.67
CA GLN A 207 16.05 -2.94 1.30
C GLN A 207 16.89 -1.76 0.83
N ASP A 208 16.44 -1.08 -0.22
CA ASP A 208 17.00 0.21 -0.62
C ASP A 208 16.51 1.32 0.33
N ALA A 209 17.14 2.49 0.30
CA ALA A 209 16.80 3.61 1.17
C ALA A 209 15.32 4.04 1.05
N ASN A 210 14.75 3.96 -0.17
CA ASN A 210 13.35 4.28 -0.44
C ASN A 210 12.37 3.15 -0.05
N ASP A 211 12.86 1.95 0.24
CA ASP A 211 12.03 0.81 0.67
C ASP A 211 11.86 0.73 2.20
N LEU A 212 12.65 1.51 2.94
CA LEU A 212 12.55 1.61 4.38
C LEU A 212 11.21 2.25 4.78
N PRO A 213 10.61 1.85 5.91
CA PRO A 213 9.35 2.46 6.37
C PRO A 213 9.48 3.95 6.72
N TYR A 214 10.71 4.39 7.00
CA TYR A 214 11.13 5.78 7.20
C TYR A 214 12.65 5.87 6.98
N SER A 215 13.16 7.06 6.69
CA SER A 215 14.61 7.28 6.55
C SER A 215 15.35 6.93 7.83
N ASN A 216 16.37 6.10 7.73
CA ASN A 216 17.20 5.75 8.89
C ASN A 216 17.83 7.02 9.50
N ILE A 217 17.82 7.07 10.83
CA ILE A 217 18.62 8.02 11.61
C ILE A 217 19.87 7.27 12.08
N VAL A 218 21.04 7.67 11.59
CA VAL A 218 22.33 7.07 11.95
C VAL A 218 23.24 8.18 12.42
N ALA A 219 23.49 8.22 13.73
CA ALA A 219 24.13 9.35 14.38
C ALA A 219 25.25 8.90 15.32
N ILE A 220 26.38 9.60 15.28
CA ILE A 220 27.57 9.35 16.11
C ILE A 220 27.89 10.64 16.91
N ASN A 221 28.30 10.47 18.17
CA ASN A 221 28.69 11.57 19.08
C ASN A 221 27.58 12.64 19.24
N GLU A 222 27.89 13.91 18.98
CA GLU A 222 26.98 15.04 19.14
C GLU A 222 25.74 14.94 18.23
N HIS A 223 25.86 14.26 17.08
CA HIS A 223 24.70 14.00 16.22
C HIS A 223 23.65 13.15 16.92
N GLY A 224 24.02 12.36 17.93
CA GLY A 224 23.08 11.59 18.74
C GLY A 224 22.10 12.44 19.56
N ALA A 225 22.34 13.76 19.66
CA ALA A 225 21.42 14.72 20.27
C ALA A 225 20.41 15.33 19.27
N VAL A 226 20.54 15.06 17.97
CA VAL A 226 19.63 15.56 16.93
C VAL A 226 18.50 14.56 16.72
N LEU A 227 17.24 15.02 16.86
CA LEU A 227 16.08 14.14 16.79
C LEU A 227 15.72 13.71 15.37
N HIS A 228 15.86 14.62 14.37
CA HIS A 228 15.60 14.37 12.95
C HIS A 228 16.77 14.89 12.11
#